data_AF-A0A8E2JFX3-F1
#
_entry.id   AF-A0A8E2JFX3-F1
#
_cell.length_a   1.000
_cell.length_b   1.000
_cell.length_c   1.000
_cell.angle_alpha   90.00
_cell.angle_beta   90.00
_cell.angle_gamma   90.00
#
_symmetry.space_group_name_H-M   'P 1'
#
loop_
_entity.id
_entity.type
_entity.pdbx_description
1 polymer ?
#
loop_
_entity_poly.entity_id
_entity_poly.type
_entity_poly.pdbx_seq_one_letter_code
_entity_poly.pdbx_strand_id
1 'polypeptide(L)'
;MVYLISFWNDTLRVLNGCKHEKLNKQALSKMKQIYVKADKVLVLDSEATACDESTSAFELLARIRLSNWLRRLWTLQEGLFAQSLLFLVGDVAVSLANILRDTADNKQHPPPLNDISARMWQCLKERFHTLLHRSSDLDTETQGSYTFDSKAIEGSINHILRAMSSRTSKFLEDEAGCLAFLLNIDIGPILNAPKAEGMMELFNTLDTRGKELEPPGCIPPGYMVLPEKRINIKGFRWAPGSLLAGPDRQRPLTSHPFKVPAEYPSSELMTRPSGTLCKYGLKIMFPGLRLKNIRENGRMNEFFIIDTPKGDDSDKIGSVPGRPPYTWRAIYSQDAYDKPWEQMAPTMADSGNIAIIIFSYSRSWHTALEGILVKVLHGLDGGSLAVSRLCRMIISETPEYGDHSWVREPSKRVDGDWLPVHQIWCVD
;
A
#
# COMPACT_ATOMS: atom_id res chain seq x y z
N MET A 1 31.81 10.38 40.55
CA MET A 1 31.77 10.75 39.12
C MET A 1 30.32 11.10 38.80
N VAL A 2 30.03 12.33 38.39
CA VAL A 2 28.69 12.71 37.91
C VAL A 2 28.67 12.45 36.41
N TYR A 3 27.88 11.48 35.97
CA TYR A 3 27.67 11.24 34.55
C TYR A 3 26.63 12.24 34.05
N LEU A 4 27.06 13.18 33.20
CA LEU A 4 26.14 14.04 32.48
C LEU A 4 25.54 13.23 31.33
N ILE A 5 24.24 12.93 31.45
CA ILE A 5 23.48 12.28 30.39
C ILE A 5 22.76 13.37 29.59
N SER A 6 23.16 13.54 28.34
CA SER A 6 22.42 14.38 27.40
C SER A 6 21.09 13.69 27.06
N PHE A 7 19.98 14.34 27.37
CA PHE A 7 18.65 13.84 27.01
C PHE A 7 17.88 14.89 26.23
N TRP A 8 16.95 14.44 25.40
CA TRP A 8 16.05 15.28 24.64
C TRP A 8 14.61 14.78 24.83
N ASN A 9 13.66 15.71 24.93
CA ASN A 9 12.24 15.43 25.11
C ASN A 9 11.45 16.19 24.03
N ASP A 10 10.67 15.45 23.25
CA ASP A 10 9.87 15.93 22.13
C ASP A 10 8.71 16.85 22.55
N THR A 11 8.15 16.60 23.73
CA THR A 11 7.04 17.36 24.29
C THR A 11 7.43 18.81 24.59
N LEU A 12 8.71 19.08 24.83
CA LEU A 12 9.24 20.42 25.08
C LEU A 12 9.45 21.26 23.79
N ARG A 13 9.20 20.69 22.60
CA ARG A 13 9.57 21.28 21.31
C ARG A 13 8.52 22.22 20.71
N VAL A 14 7.24 22.07 21.04
CA VAL A 14 6.18 22.77 20.30
C VAL A 14 5.99 24.20 20.81
N LEU A 15 6.64 25.16 20.15
CA LEU A 15 6.25 26.57 20.23
C LEU A 15 4.90 26.74 19.52
N ASN A 16 3.82 26.73 20.29
CA ASN A 16 2.47 26.95 19.78
C ASN A 16 2.34 28.37 19.21
N GLY A 17 2.09 28.50 17.90
CA GLY A 17 1.70 29.77 17.25
C GLY A 17 2.34 30.03 15.88
N CYS A 18 1.63 30.79 15.02
CA CYS A 18 2.06 31.17 13.67
C CYS A 18 3.34 32.04 13.63
N LYS A 19 3.80 32.57 14.77
CA LYS A 19 4.95 33.49 14.85
C LYS A 19 6.31 32.82 14.61
N HIS A 20 6.39 31.49 14.69
CA HIS A 20 7.65 30.75 14.61
C HIS A 20 7.65 29.66 13.52
N GLU A 21 6.87 29.83 12.46
CA GLU A 21 6.73 28.83 11.39
C GLU A 21 8.09 28.40 10.80
N LYS A 22 9.01 29.35 10.55
CA LYS A 22 10.37 29.06 10.06
C LYS A 22 11.19 28.22 11.03
N LEU A 23 11.10 28.52 12.34
CA LEU A 23 11.81 27.76 13.37
C LEU A 23 11.20 26.36 13.53
N ASN A 24 9.87 26.24 13.44
CA ASN A 24 9.18 24.95 13.46
C ASN A 24 9.61 24.10 12.27
N LYS A 25 9.69 24.66 11.04
CA LYS A 25 10.20 23.95 9.86
C LYS A 25 11.65 23.46 10.04
N GLN A 26 12.54 24.32 10.56
CA GLN A 26 13.93 23.92 10.88
C GLN A 26 14.00 22.87 11.98
N ALA A 27 13.16 22.99 13.00
CA ALA A 27 13.10 22.04 14.08
C ALA A 27 12.61 20.68 13.56
N LEU A 28 11.54 20.63 12.77
CA LEU A 28 11.06 19.41 12.14
C LEU A 28 12.17 18.73 11.32
N SER A 29 12.89 19.47 10.48
CA SER A 29 14.04 18.94 9.71
C SER A 29 15.13 18.31 10.61
N LYS A 30 15.36 18.87 11.80
CA LYS A 30 16.37 18.35 12.76
C LYS A 30 15.87 17.18 13.61
N MET A 31 14.57 16.89 13.69
CA MET A 31 14.03 15.78 14.51
C MET A 31 14.67 14.44 14.16
N LYS A 32 14.90 14.19 12.87
CA LYS A 32 15.38 12.89 12.38
C LYS A 32 16.74 12.60 12.98
N GLN A 33 17.62 13.61 12.91
CA GLN A 33 18.99 13.50 13.39
C GLN A 33 19.04 13.23 14.89
N ILE A 34 18.06 13.70 15.66
CA ILE A 34 18.00 13.43 17.10
C ILE A 34 17.75 11.94 17.34
N TYR A 35 16.69 11.37 16.75
CA TYR A 35 16.37 9.95 16.94
C TYR A 35 17.43 9.02 16.33
N VAL A 36 17.94 9.35 15.13
CA VAL A 36 19.01 8.57 14.48
C VAL A 36 20.28 8.54 15.33
N LYS A 37 20.65 9.65 15.98
CA LYS A 37 21.86 9.75 16.81
C LYS A 37 21.66 9.31 18.26
N ALA A 38 20.42 9.11 18.71
CA ALA A 38 20.13 8.70 20.07
C ALA A 38 20.54 7.23 20.28
N ASP A 39 21.32 6.95 21.33
CA ASP A 39 21.65 5.57 21.72
C ASP A 39 20.38 4.82 22.14
N LYS A 40 19.53 5.47 22.95
CA LYS A 40 18.24 4.95 23.41
C LYS A 40 17.12 5.95 23.12
N VAL A 41 15.97 5.44 22.71
CA VAL A 41 14.71 6.19 22.70
C VAL A 41 13.80 5.55 23.75
N LEU A 42 13.49 6.29 24.81
CA LEU A 42 12.61 5.84 25.89
C LEU A 42 11.21 6.39 25.67
N VAL A 43 10.25 5.49 25.47
CA VAL A 43 8.83 5.81 25.31
C VAL A 43 8.14 5.79 26.68
N LEU A 44 7.48 6.89 27.00
CA LEU A 44 6.64 7.05 28.18
C LEU A 44 5.18 7.07 27.73
N ASP A 45 4.46 5.97 27.95
CA ASP A 45 3.04 5.86 27.62
C ASP A 45 2.27 5.20 28.77
N SER A 46 1.09 5.73 29.08
CA SER A 46 0.27 5.28 30.20
C SER A 46 -0.06 3.80 30.16
N GLU A 47 -0.24 3.21 28.97
CA GLU A 47 -0.58 1.78 28.84
C GLU A 47 0.59 0.86 29.21
N ALA A 48 1.82 1.26 28.89
CA ALA A 48 3.03 0.51 29.22
C ALA A 48 3.45 0.74 30.68
N THR A 49 3.36 1.98 31.17
CA THR A 49 3.74 2.31 32.56
C THR A 49 2.77 1.73 33.59
N ALA A 50 1.52 1.44 33.20
CA ALA A 50 0.56 0.73 34.05
C ALA A 50 0.87 -0.77 34.23
N CYS A 51 1.81 -1.33 33.47
CA CYS A 51 2.28 -2.71 33.63
C CYS A 51 3.32 -2.83 34.74
N ASP A 52 3.50 -4.04 35.25
CA ASP A 52 4.51 -4.41 36.25
C ASP A 52 5.36 -5.60 35.79
N GLU A 53 6.27 -6.06 36.64
CA GLU A 53 7.16 -7.20 36.34
C GLU A 53 6.41 -8.53 36.12
N SER A 54 5.16 -8.64 36.59
CA SER A 54 4.33 -9.84 36.39
C SER A 54 3.62 -9.87 35.04
N THR A 55 3.62 -8.75 34.32
CA THR A 55 2.93 -8.62 33.04
C THR A 55 3.61 -9.45 31.96
N SER A 56 2.85 -10.35 31.33
CA SER A 56 3.37 -11.17 30.23
C SER A 56 3.80 -10.33 29.03
N ALA A 57 4.79 -10.80 28.26
CA ALA A 57 5.20 -10.17 27.00
C ALA A 57 4.02 -10.01 26.01
N PHE A 58 3.05 -10.95 26.05
CA PHE A 58 1.84 -10.87 25.25
C PHE A 58 0.99 -9.65 25.60
N GLU A 59 0.65 -9.52 26.88
CA GLU A 59 -0.17 -8.42 27.37
C GLU A 59 0.54 -7.08 27.18
N LEU A 60 1.83 -7.01 27.49
CA LEU A 60 2.62 -5.78 27.31
C LEU A 60 2.62 -5.33 25.84
N LEU A 61 2.84 -6.24 24.89
CA LEU A 61 2.83 -5.90 23.47
C LEU A 61 1.42 -5.49 22.99
N ALA A 62 0.37 -6.12 23.50
CA ALA A 62 -1.02 -5.74 23.21
C ALA A 62 -1.36 -4.35 23.76
N ARG A 63 -0.89 -4.01 24.97
CA ARG A 63 -1.05 -2.67 25.56
C ARG A 63 -0.27 -1.62 24.79
N ILE A 64 0.97 -1.89 24.40
CA ILE A 64 1.73 -1.00 23.50
C ILE A 64 0.99 -0.85 22.16
N ARG A 65 0.39 -1.91 21.63
CA ARG A 65 -0.39 -1.86 20.37
C ARG A 65 -1.59 -0.91 20.46
N LEU A 66 -2.19 -0.82 21.64
CA LEU A 66 -3.34 0.02 21.97
C LEU A 66 -2.95 1.35 22.63
N SER A 67 -1.66 1.63 22.73
CA SER A 67 -1.14 2.87 23.33
C SER A 67 -1.44 4.11 22.47
N ASN A 68 -1.41 5.28 23.10
CA ASN A 68 -1.48 6.54 22.37
C ASN A 68 -0.21 6.77 21.54
N TRP A 69 0.93 6.32 22.05
CA TRP A 69 2.19 6.35 21.33
C TRP A 69 2.07 5.67 19.97
N LEU A 70 1.57 4.43 19.88
CA LEU A 70 1.50 3.75 18.58
C LEU A 70 0.41 4.33 17.66
N ARG A 71 -0.62 4.99 18.22
CA ARG A 71 -1.70 5.61 17.43
C ARG A 71 -1.37 6.98 16.84
N ARG A 72 -0.33 7.67 17.29
CA ARG A 72 0.03 9.01 16.77
C ARG A 72 0.96 8.87 15.56
N LEU A 73 0.69 9.61 14.49
CA LEU A 73 1.57 9.58 13.30
C LEU A 73 3.00 10.03 13.64
N TRP A 74 3.11 11.14 14.35
CA TRP A 74 4.38 11.82 14.67
C TRP A 74 5.33 11.05 15.58
N THR A 75 4.87 10.02 16.28
CA THR A 75 5.73 9.16 17.11
C THR A 75 6.33 8.01 16.30
N LEU A 76 5.92 7.81 15.05
CA LEU A 76 6.46 6.74 14.21
C LEU A 76 7.97 6.91 13.99
N GLN A 77 8.43 8.13 13.77
CA GLN A 77 9.86 8.47 13.66
C GLN A 77 10.66 8.13 14.92
N GLU A 78 10.05 8.18 16.11
CA GLU A 78 10.72 7.78 17.37
C GLU A 78 11.06 6.30 17.34
N GLY A 79 10.10 5.47 16.91
CA GLY A 79 10.30 4.04 16.83
C GLY A 79 11.16 3.60 15.64
N LEU A 80 10.93 4.20 14.46
CA LEU A 80 11.58 3.81 13.22
C LEU A 80 13.07 4.16 13.18
N PHE A 81 13.45 5.30 13.76
CA PHE A 81 14.84 5.77 13.76
C PHE A 81 15.61 5.41 15.04
N ALA A 82 14.97 4.81 16.04
CA ALA A 82 15.64 4.41 17.28
C ALA A 82 16.65 3.28 17.03
N GLN A 83 17.89 3.47 17.50
CA GLN A 83 18.86 2.38 17.57
C GLN A 83 18.43 1.32 18.60
N SER A 84 17.80 1.75 19.69
CA SER A 84 17.24 0.90 20.73
C SER A 84 15.99 1.57 21.31
N LEU A 85 14.83 1.03 20.94
CA LEU A 85 13.53 1.49 21.43
C LEU A 85 13.18 0.80 22.75
N LEU A 86 13.01 1.60 23.81
CA LEU A 86 12.67 1.16 25.15
C LEU A 86 11.29 1.69 25.55
N PHE A 87 10.55 0.93 26.36
CA PHE A 87 9.31 1.35 26.99
C PHE A 87 9.50 1.36 28.51
N LEU A 88 8.98 2.39 29.19
CA LEU A 88 8.94 2.40 30.65
C LEU A 88 7.76 1.56 31.15
N VAL A 89 8.06 0.46 31.84
CA VAL A 89 7.13 -0.50 32.45
C VAL A 89 7.33 -0.45 33.97
N GLY A 90 6.35 0.08 34.71
CA GLY A 90 6.56 0.48 36.09
C GLY A 90 7.76 1.43 36.21
N ASP A 91 8.79 1.00 36.90
CA ASP A 91 10.05 1.74 37.07
C ASP A 91 11.22 1.21 36.22
N VAL A 92 10.95 0.27 35.29
CA VAL A 92 11.97 -0.43 34.51
C VAL A 92 11.85 -0.10 33.02
N ALA A 93 12.99 0.22 32.38
CA ALA A 93 13.05 0.39 30.94
C ALA A 93 13.23 -0.97 30.23
N VAL A 94 12.22 -1.38 29.47
CA VAL A 94 12.19 -2.67 28.76
C VAL A 94 12.39 -2.46 27.26
N SER A 95 13.31 -3.21 26.65
CA SER A 95 13.59 -3.14 25.22
C SER A 95 12.52 -3.84 24.37
N LEU A 96 12.01 -3.15 23.35
CA LEU A 96 11.07 -3.75 22.39
C LEU A 96 11.67 -4.98 21.70
N ALA A 97 12.97 -4.93 21.37
CA ALA A 97 13.66 -6.07 20.77
C ALA A 97 13.68 -7.27 21.72
N ASN A 98 13.81 -7.05 23.03
CA ASN A 98 13.77 -8.13 24.01
C ASN A 98 12.35 -8.71 24.14
N ILE A 99 11.31 -7.86 24.23
CA ILE A 99 9.90 -8.30 24.26
C ILE A 99 9.58 -9.22 23.06
N LEU A 100 10.10 -8.88 21.88
CA LEU A 100 9.88 -9.64 20.66
C LEU A 100 10.76 -10.91 20.56
N ARG A 101 11.98 -10.91 21.14
CA ARG A 101 12.92 -12.05 21.16
C ARG A 101 12.59 -13.10 22.21
N ASP A 102 12.04 -12.71 23.36
CA ASP A 102 11.72 -13.59 24.50
C ASP A 102 10.75 -14.73 24.14
N THR A 103 10.21 -14.72 22.91
CA THR A 103 9.32 -15.75 22.38
C THR A 103 9.85 -16.51 21.16
N ALA A 104 11.03 -16.14 20.64
CA ALA A 104 11.65 -16.80 19.48
C ALA A 104 12.47 -18.05 19.86
N ASP A 105 12.84 -18.22 21.13
CA ASP A 105 13.60 -19.38 21.61
C ASP A 105 12.73 -20.55 22.11
N ASN A 106 11.40 -20.47 21.98
CA ASN A 106 10.54 -21.65 22.07
C ASN A 106 10.56 -22.48 20.77
N LYS A 107 11.77 -22.72 20.22
CA LYS A 107 12.04 -23.41 18.94
C LYS A 107 11.68 -24.90 18.95
N GLN A 108 11.25 -25.45 20.08
CA GLN A 108 10.98 -26.89 20.17
C GLN A 108 9.61 -27.28 19.65
N HIS A 109 8.62 -26.39 19.64
CA HIS A 109 7.31 -26.65 19.02
C HIS A 109 6.68 -25.35 18.51
N PRO A 110 6.63 -25.10 17.18
CA PRO A 110 5.71 -24.09 16.68
C PRO A 110 4.30 -24.49 17.13
N PRO A 111 3.53 -23.60 17.78
CA PRO A 111 2.15 -23.92 18.14
C PRO A 111 1.40 -24.33 16.86
N PRO A 112 0.57 -25.38 16.91
CA PRO A 112 -0.13 -25.87 15.73
C PRO A 112 -0.93 -24.74 15.07
N LEU A 113 -1.00 -24.73 13.74
CA LEU A 113 -1.67 -23.70 12.90
C LEU A 113 -3.12 -23.36 13.32
N ASN A 114 -3.74 -24.21 14.14
CA ASN A 114 -5.10 -24.06 14.68
C ASN A 114 -5.16 -23.30 16.01
N ASP A 115 -4.03 -22.96 16.65
CA ASP A 115 -4.03 -22.17 17.88
C ASP A 115 -4.29 -20.69 17.58
N ILE A 116 -5.46 -20.22 18.01
CA ILE A 116 -5.88 -18.82 17.88
C ILE A 116 -4.87 -17.90 18.59
N SER A 117 -4.30 -18.33 19.71
CA SER A 117 -3.34 -17.55 20.50
C SER A 117 -2.06 -17.30 19.72
N ALA A 118 -1.54 -18.32 19.05
CA ALA A 118 -0.37 -18.21 18.18
C ALA A 118 -0.61 -17.28 16.99
N ARG A 119 -1.78 -17.37 16.35
CA ARG A 119 -2.16 -16.47 15.25
C ARG A 119 -2.31 -15.03 15.71
N MET A 120 -2.97 -14.81 16.86
CA MET A 120 -3.09 -13.49 17.47
C MET A 120 -1.71 -12.92 17.80
N TRP A 121 -0.81 -13.75 18.35
CA TRP A 121 0.56 -13.34 18.66
C TRP A 121 1.35 -12.96 17.41
N GLN A 122 1.27 -13.76 16.33
CA GLN A 122 1.93 -13.42 15.08
C GLN A 122 1.40 -12.10 14.51
N CYS A 123 0.07 -11.91 14.49
CA CYS A 123 -0.55 -10.66 14.05
C CYS A 123 -0.09 -9.44 14.87
N LEU A 124 0.11 -9.60 16.18
CA LEU A 124 0.65 -8.53 17.03
C LEU A 124 2.10 -8.20 16.65
N LYS A 125 2.96 -9.21 16.49
CA LYS A 125 4.39 -9.03 16.16
C LYS A 125 4.62 -8.39 14.79
N GLU A 126 3.89 -8.81 13.75
CA GLU A 126 4.05 -8.32 12.37
C GLU A 126 4.02 -6.78 12.28
N ARG A 127 3.23 -6.12 13.12
CA ARG A 127 3.14 -4.65 13.17
C ARG A 127 4.43 -4.01 13.73
N PHE A 128 5.05 -4.63 14.73
CA PHE A 128 6.27 -4.10 15.37
C PHE A 128 7.55 -4.48 14.63
N HIS A 129 7.53 -5.51 13.78
CA HIS A 129 8.62 -5.79 12.86
C HIS A 129 8.99 -4.56 12.04
N THR A 130 8.01 -3.72 11.68
CA THR A 130 8.30 -2.47 10.96
C THR A 130 9.18 -1.47 11.72
N LEU A 131 9.15 -1.51 13.05
CA LEU A 131 9.94 -0.65 13.94
C LEU A 131 11.29 -1.27 14.29
N LEU A 132 11.41 -2.60 14.28
CA LEU A 132 12.66 -3.31 14.57
C LEU A 132 13.57 -3.47 13.36
N HIS A 133 13.00 -3.61 12.17
CA HIS A 133 13.75 -3.53 10.93
C HIS A 133 14.12 -2.07 10.74
N ARG A 134 15.19 -1.63 11.43
CA ARG A 134 16.06 -0.58 10.91
C ARG A 134 16.21 -0.95 9.45
N SER A 135 15.90 -0.01 8.57
CA SER A 135 16.34 -0.07 7.20
C SER A 135 17.86 -0.24 7.20
N SER A 136 18.34 -1.47 7.32
CA SER A 136 19.69 -1.87 6.90
C SER A 136 19.94 -1.37 5.47
N ASP A 137 18.86 -1.20 4.71
CA ASP A 137 18.81 -0.68 3.35
C ASP A 137 18.88 0.85 3.24
N LEU A 138 18.72 1.64 4.32
CA LEU A 138 18.83 3.11 4.26
C LEU A 138 20.05 3.69 4.99
N ASP A 139 20.82 2.88 5.73
CA ASP A 139 21.85 3.37 6.66
C ASP A 139 23.19 2.59 6.63
N THR A 140 23.44 1.71 5.66
CA THR A 140 24.73 0.99 5.57
C THR A 140 25.70 1.63 4.56
N GLU A 141 26.47 2.62 5.03
CA GLU A 141 27.70 3.11 4.36
C GLU A 141 28.88 2.12 4.43
N THR A 142 28.65 0.84 4.69
CA THR A 142 29.70 -0.19 4.72
C THR A 142 29.83 -0.88 3.36
N GLN A 143 30.78 -0.37 2.59
CA GLN A 143 31.60 -1.07 1.59
C GLN A 143 30.90 -2.10 0.67
N GLY A 144 30.60 -1.67 -0.55
CA GLY A 144 30.53 -2.56 -1.71
C GLY A 144 29.23 -2.47 -2.51
N SER A 145 29.14 -1.47 -3.40
CA SER A 145 28.31 -1.49 -4.62
C SER A 145 26.88 -2.01 -4.47
N TYR A 146 26.06 -1.35 -3.64
CA TYR A 146 24.60 -1.50 -3.71
C TYR A 146 24.03 -0.42 -4.61
N THR A 147 23.43 -0.83 -5.72
CA THR A 147 22.57 0.04 -6.53
C THR A 147 21.34 0.39 -5.69
N PHE A 148 21.18 1.66 -5.32
CA PHE A 148 19.89 2.19 -4.86
C PHE A 148 18.91 2.10 -6.02
N ASP A 149 18.35 0.92 -6.26
CA ASP A 149 17.45 0.68 -7.36
C ASP A 149 16.00 1.02 -6.96
N SER A 150 15.17 1.20 -7.98
CA SER A 150 13.73 1.44 -7.89
C SER A 150 13.00 0.51 -6.91
N LYS A 151 13.42 -0.76 -6.88
CA LYS A 151 12.81 -1.82 -6.08
C LYS A 151 13.03 -1.61 -4.58
N ALA A 152 14.26 -1.30 -4.17
CA ALA A 152 14.56 -1.06 -2.76
C ALA A 152 13.77 0.12 -2.20
N ILE A 153 13.60 1.19 -3.00
CA ILE A 153 12.87 2.38 -2.58
C ILE A 153 11.36 2.13 -2.52
N GLU A 154 10.75 1.52 -3.55
CA GLU A 154 9.32 1.14 -3.51
C GLU A 154 9.02 0.18 -2.33
N GLY A 155 9.92 -0.77 -2.05
CA GLY A 155 9.83 -1.66 -0.88
C GLY A 155 9.83 -0.91 0.45
N SER A 156 10.77 0.03 0.61
CA SER A 156 10.88 0.89 1.80
C SER A 156 9.64 1.76 2.00
N ILE A 157 9.08 2.28 0.91
CA ILE A 157 7.85 3.05 0.91
C ILE A 157 6.67 2.20 1.41
N ASN A 158 6.49 1.00 0.86
CA ASN A 158 5.46 0.08 1.30
C ASN A 158 5.59 -0.29 2.78
N HIS A 159 6.83 -0.46 3.27
CA HIS A 159 7.12 -0.74 4.67
C HIS A 159 6.69 0.40 5.60
N ILE A 160 7.06 1.64 5.28
CA ILE A 160 6.69 2.83 6.05
C ILE A 160 5.17 3.00 6.08
N LEU A 161 4.49 2.78 4.95
CA LEU A 161 3.04 2.87 4.90
C LEU A 161 2.32 1.85 5.76
N ARG A 162 2.82 0.62 5.84
CA ARG A 162 2.29 -0.37 6.78
C ARG A 162 2.43 0.11 8.22
N ALA A 163 3.56 0.74 8.56
CA ALA A 163 3.79 1.28 9.89
C ALA A 163 2.90 2.51 10.21
N MET A 164 2.48 3.23 9.17
CA MET A 164 1.54 4.36 9.27
C MET A 164 0.08 3.92 9.35
N SER A 165 -0.28 2.78 8.77
CA SER A 165 -1.65 2.27 8.83
C SER A 165 -2.16 2.19 10.27
N SER A 166 -3.40 2.64 10.52
CA SER A 166 -4.03 2.77 11.84
C SER A 166 -3.47 3.85 12.77
N ARG A 167 -2.55 4.70 12.28
CA ARG A 167 -2.15 5.93 12.99
C ARG A 167 -3.09 7.08 12.64
N THR A 168 -3.13 8.06 13.53
CA THR A 168 -3.95 9.26 13.43
C THR A 168 -3.08 10.50 13.60
N SER A 169 -3.45 11.57 12.93
CA SER A 169 -2.86 12.90 13.13
C SER A 169 -3.98 13.88 13.42
N LYS A 170 -3.75 14.81 14.37
CA LYS A 170 -4.64 15.96 14.58
C LYS A 170 -4.56 16.97 13.44
N PHE A 171 -3.44 16.95 12.70
CA PHE A 171 -3.17 17.81 11.56
C PHE A 171 -2.89 16.89 10.37
N LEU A 172 -3.92 16.57 9.60
CA LEU A 172 -3.78 15.73 8.40
C LEU A 172 -2.92 16.42 7.34
N GLU A 173 -2.83 17.74 7.39
CA GLU A 173 -2.01 18.54 6.48
C GLU A 173 -0.51 18.28 6.67
N ASP A 174 -0.10 17.77 7.83
CA ASP A 174 1.28 17.40 8.10
C ASP A 174 1.63 15.98 7.62
N GLU A 175 0.64 15.20 7.16
CA GLU A 175 0.82 13.80 6.77
C GLU A 175 1.89 13.64 5.68
N ALA A 176 1.78 14.41 4.61
CA ALA A 176 2.74 14.41 3.51
C ALA A 176 4.15 14.79 3.97
N GLY A 177 4.26 15.76 4.89
CA GLY A 177 5.52 16.17 5.48
C GLY A 177 6.17 15.06 6.34
N CYS A 178 5.36 14.39 7.17
CA CYS A 178 5.81 13.25 7.96
C CYS A 178 6.28 12.10 7.05
N LEU A 179 5.56 11.82 5.97
CA LEU A 179 5.94 10.80 4.97
C LEU A 179 7.27 11.12 4.29
N ALA A 180 7.41 12.33 3.76
CA ALA A 180 8.66 12.76 3.11
C ALA A 180 9.84 12.62 4.06
N PHE A 181 9.65 12.99 5.32
CA PHE A 181 10.66 12.88 6.35
C PHE A 181 11.05 11.43 6.66
N LEU A 182 10.06 10.53 6.84
CA LEU A 182 10.28 9.09 7.06
C LEU A 182 11.01 8.46 5.86
N LEU A 183 10.71 8.93 4.65
CA LEU A 183 11.28 8.44 3.39
C LEU A 183 12.62 9.07 3.02
N ASN A 184 13.13 10.03 3.81
CA ASN A 184 14.32 10.81 3.48
C ASN A 184 14.21 11.55 2.14
N ILE A 185 13.05 12.14 1.88
CA ILE A 185 12.75 12.93 0.69
C ILE A 185 12.78 14.42 1.08
N ASP A 186 13.16 15.28 0.14
CA ASP A 186 13.11 16.72 0.36
C ASP A 186 11.68 17.17 0.69
N ILE A 187 11.52 17.73 1.89
CA ILE A 187 10.24 18.22 2.38
C ILE A 187 9.97 19.66 1.93
N GLY A 188 10.98 20.36 1.41
CA GLY A 188 10.90 21.76 0.98
C GLY A 188 9.71 22.04 0.07
N PRO A 189 9.51 21.28 -1.03
CA PRO A 189 8.36 21.46 -1.92
C PRO A 189 7.02 21.32 -1.19
N ILE A 190 6.88 20.31 -0.32
CA ILE A 190 5.66 20.05 0.46
C ILE A 190 5.36 21.17 1.45
N LEU A 191 6.38 21.70 2.13
CA LEU A 191 6.24 22.79 3.11
C LEU A 191 5.91 24.15 2.48
N ASN A 192 6.19 24.31 1.18
CA ASN A 192 5.94 25.53 0.43
C ASN A 192 4.64 25.47 -0.40
N ALA A 193 4.10 24.25 -0.61
CA ALA A 193 2.82 24.05 -1.29
C ALA A 193 1.63 24.51 -0.42
N PRO A 194 0.51 24.89 -1.05
CA PRO A 194 -0.77 25.01 -0.34
C PRO A 194 -1.08 23.72 0.42
N LYS A 195 -1.67 23.82 1.61
CA LYS A 195 -1.96 22.65 2.47
C LYS A 195 -2.77 21.55 1.75
N ALA A 196 -3.70 21.93 0.88
CA ALA A 196 -4.53 20.99 0.11
C ALA A 196 -3.74 20.20 -0.96
N GLU A 197 -2.53 20.64 -1.29
CA GLU A 197 -1.68 20.09 -2.37
C GLU A 197 -0.48 19.31 -1.83
N GLY A 198 -0.25 19.27 -0.50
CA GLY A 198 0.93 18.63 0.07
C GLY A 198 1.10 17.15 -0.33
N MET A 199 0.01 16.40 -0.45
CA MET A 199 0.05 15.00 -0.89
C MET A 199 0.39 14.86 -2.39
N MET A 200 -0.11 15.77 -3.23
CA MET A 200 0.30 15.82 -4.65
C MET A 200 1.81 16.08 -4.75
N GLU A 201 2.31 17.01 -3.94
CA GLU A 201 3.72 17.38 -3.96
C GLU A 201 4.64 16.26 -3.42
N LEU A 202 4.15 15.45 -2.48
CA LEU A 202 4.83 14.21 -2.09
C LEU A 202 5.02 13.28 -3.29
N PHE A 203 3.98 13.07 -4.12
CA PHE A 203 4.09 12.23 -5.30
C PHE A 203 5.01 12.82 -6.38
N ASN A 204 5.01 14.14 -6.58
CA ASN A 204 5.97 14.82 -7.46
C ASN A 204 7.41 14.61 -7.00
N THR A 205 7.65 14.75 -5.70
CA THR A 205 9.01 14.61 -5.15
C THR A 205 9.48 13.15 -5.19
N LEU A 206 8.56 12.20 -4.94
CA LEU A 206 8.80 10.77 -5.16
C LEU A 206 9.17 10.46 -6.61
N ASP A 207 8.41 10.97 -7.57
CA ASP A 207 8.68 10.75 -9.00
C ASP A 207 10.01 11.37 -9.43
N THR A 208 10.34 12.56 -8.93
CA THR A 208 11.63 13.22 -9.20
C THR A 208 12.79 12.33 -8.72
N ARG A 209 12.71 11.82 -7.48
CA ARG A 209 13.69 10.85 -6.97
C ARG A 209 13.69 9.55 -7.79
N GLY A 210 12.53 9.05 -8.19
CA GLY A 210 12.38 7.83 -8.95
C GLY A 210 12.98 7.89 -10.36
N LYS A 211 12.97 9.07 -11.00
CA LYS A 211 13.55 9.29 -12.34
C LYS A 211 15.08 9.18 -12.37
N GLU A 212 15.74 9.37 -11.24
CA GLU A 212 17.20 9.24 -11.09
C GLU A 212 17.64 7.77 -10.90
N LEU A 213 16.70 6.85 -10.75
CA LEU A 213 16.97 5.43 -10.51
C LEU A 213 17.02 4.64 -11.82
N GLU A 214 17.73 3.51 -11.79
CA GLU A 214 17.79 2.54 -12.89
C GLU A 214 17.21 1.20 -12.40
N PRO A 215 16.07 0.71 -12.93
CA PRO A 215 15.17 1.39 -13.87
C PRO A 215 14.41 2.57 -13.21
N PRO A 216 13.83 3.50 -13.99
CA PRO A 216 13.15 4.66 -13.44
C PRO A 216 11.82 4.29 -12.76
N GLY A 217 11.55 4.95 -11.63
CA GLY A 217 10.30 4.89 -10.88
C GLY A 217 10.47 4.39 -9.46
N CYS A 218 9.56 4.77 -8.58
CA CYS A 218 9.54 4.23 -7.20
C CYS A 218 8.16 4.30 -6.55
N ILE A 219 7.13 4.75 -7.26
CA ILE A 219 5.78 4.89 -6.69
C ILE A 219 5.12 3.52 -6.65
N PRO A 220 4.72 3.00 -5.48
CA PRO A 220 4.01 1.73 -5.39
C PRO A 220 2.66 1.81 -6.12
N PRO A 221 2.37 0.89 -7.05
CA PRO A 221 1.09 0.89 -7.75
C PRO A 221 -0.13 0.68 -6.83
N GLY A 222 0.05 -0.03 -5.71
CA GLY A 222 -1.04 -0.37 -4.79
C GLY A 222 -1.75 0.84 -4.16
N TYR A 223 -1.24 2.07 -4.34
CA TYR A 223 -1.92 3.29 -3.89
C TYR A 223 -3.29 3.49 -4.54
N MET A 224 -3.45 3.03 -5.79
CA MET A 224 -4.68 3.22 -6.56
C MET A 224 -5.88 2.46 -6.00
N VAL A 225 -5.65 1.41 -5.22
CA VAL A 225 -6.69 0.57 -4.62
C VAL A 225 -6.97 0.88 -3.15
N LEU A 226 -6.29 1.89 -2.57
CA LEU A 226 -6.59 2.33 -1.19
C LEU A 226 -7.97 3.00 -1.10
N PRO A 227 -8.77 2.75 -0.05
CA PRO A 227 -10.17 3.19 0.03
C PRO A 227 -10.32 4.64 0.54
N GLU A 228 -9.59 5.60 -0.04
CA GLU A 228 -9.55 6.99 0.44
C GLU A 228 -10.13 8.04 -0.51
N LYS A 229 -10.46 9.22 -0.01
CA LYS A 229 -10.88 10.31 -0.89
C LYS A 229 -9.73 10.65 -1.84
N ARG A 230 -9.99 10.68 -3.15
CA ARG A 230 -8.96 10.94 -4.16
C ARG A 230 -8.62 12.43 -4.26
N ILE A 231 -7.39 12.72 -4.69
CA ILE A 231 -6.99 14.08 -5.05
C ILE A 231 -7.79 14.52 -6.27
N ASN A 232 -8.45 15.68 -6.22
CA ASN A 232 -9.26 16.19 -7.34
C ASN A 232 -8.46 17.11 -8.26
N ILE A 233 -7.27 16.66 -8.68
CA ILE A 233 -6.37 17.39 -9.58
C ILE A 233 -6.03 16.47 -10.74
N LYS A 234 -6.13 17.00 -11.97
CA LYS A 234 -5.82 16.24 -13.19
C LYS A 234 -4.37 15.74 -13.14
N GLY A 235 -4.16 14.46 -13.45
CA GLY A 235 -2.91 13.72 -13.31
C GLY A 235 -2.74 13.02 -11.97
N PHE A 236 -3.62 13.27 -10.99
CA PHE A 236 -3.53 12.75 -9.63
C PHE A 236 -4.83 12.16 -9.10
N ARG A 237 -5.88 12.00 -9.92
CA ARG A 237 -7.18 11.46 -9.47
C ARG A 237 -7.14 9.96 -9.12
N TRP A 238 -6.07 9.29 -9.52
CA TRP A 238 -5.70 7.93 -9.16
C TRP A 238 -5.22 7.87 -7.70
N ALA A 239 -4.64 8.96 -7.20
CA ALA A 239 -3.94 9.01 -5.93
C ALA A 239 -4.88 9.30 -4.76
N PRO A 240 -4.72 8.59 -3.63
CA PRO A 240 -5.47 8.90 -2.43
C PRO A 240 -4.97 10.22 -1.81
N GLY A 241 -5.89 10.99 -1.23
CA GLY A 241 -5.59 12.24 -0.52
C GLY A 241 -5.00 12.01 0.87
N SER A 242 -5.13 10.79 1.39
CA SER A 242 -4.48 10.33 2.62
C SER A 242 -3.99 8.89 2.41
N LEU A 243 -2.86 8.57 3.01
CA LEU A 243 -2.23 7.26 3.08
C LEU A 243 -2.34 6.66 4.50
N LEU A 244 -3.00 7.35 5.44
CA LEU A 244 -3.19 6.91 6.84
C LEU A 244 -4.22 5.79 7.01
N ALA A 245 -5.24 5.76 6.15
CA ALA A 245 -6.12 4.59 6.04
C ALA A 245 -5.44 3.40 5.37
N GLY A 246 -4.10 3.41 5.34
CA GLY A 246 -3.23 2.33 4.90
C GLY A 246 -3.82 0.97 5.27
N PRO A 247 -3.63 -0.01 4.39
CA PRO A 247 -4.65 -1.02 4.16
C PRO A 247 -4.82 -1.88 5.42
N ASP A 248 -6.04 -1.90 5.96
CA ASP A 248 -6.43 -2.76 7.09
C ASP A 248 -6.15 -4.25 6.78
N ARG A 249 -6.05 -4.58 5.49
CA ARG A 249 -5.65 -5.88 4.97
C ARG A 249 -4.25 -5.77 4.36
N GLN A 250 -3.32 -6.64 4.71
CA GLN A 250 -1.96 -6.64 4.12
C GLN A 250 -1.93 -6.74 2.57
N ARG A 251 -3.02 -7.14 1.91
CA ARG A 251 -3.03 -7.55 0.49
C ARG A 251 -2.78 -6.44 -0.55
N PRO A 252 -3.31 -5.21 -0.46
CA PRO A 252 -3.26 -4.24 -1.56
C PRO A 252 -1.86 -3.71 -1.90
N LEU A 253 -0.98 -3.58 -0.90
CA LEU A 253 0.37 -3.02 -1.10
C LEU A 253 1.46 -4.09 -1.29
N THR A 254 1.12 -5.37 -1.13
CA THR A 254 2.11 -6.46 -0.98
C THR A 254 1.95 -7.59 -1.98
N SER A 255 0.84 -7.57 -2.74
CA SER A 255 0.54 -8.49 -3.83
C SER A 255 1.25 -8.17 -5.15
N HIS A 256 2.17 -7.20 -5.16
CA HIS A 256 2.83 -6.71 -6.39
C HIS A 256 4.35 -6.93 -6.34
N PRO A 257 4.84 -8.18 -6.42
CA PRO A 257 6.27 -8.43 -6.46
C PRO A 257 6.93 -7.78 -7.69
N PHE A 258 8.23 -7.54 -7.61
CA PHE A 258 9.01 -6.99 -8.73
C PHE A 258 9.34 -8.03 -9.78
N LYS A 259 9.47 -9.29 -9.38
CA LYS A 259 9.59 -10.42 -10.29
C LYS A 259 8.22 -11.05 -10.43
N VAL A 260 7.66 -10.96 -11.63
CA VAL A 260 6.32 -11.44 -11.96
C VAL A 260 6.44 -12.44 -13.10
N PRO A 261 5.56 -13.45 -13.17
CA PRO A 261 5.58 -14.37 -14.30
C PRO A 261 5.20 -13.62 -15.59
N ALA A 262 5.84 -13.99 -16.71
CA ALA A 262 5.50 -13.52 -18.04
C ALA A 262 4.09 -13.99 -18.47
N GLU A 263 3.67 -13.61 -19.67
CA GLU A 263 2.37 -14.03 -20.22
C GLU A 263 2.31 -15.56 -20.37
N TYR A 264 1.17 -16.15 -19.98
CA TYR A 264 0.92 -17.57 -20.21
C TYR A 264 1.02 -17.88 -21.72
N PRO A 265 1.64 -19.00 -22.15
CA PRO A 265 2.04 -20.17 -21.36
C PRO A 265 3.45 -20.11 -20.74
N SER A 266 4.25 -19.07 -21.00
CA SER A 266 5.60 -18.96 -20.43
C SER A 266 5.55 -18.97 -18.90
N SER A 267 6.57 -19.48 -18.22
CA SER A 267 6.72 -19.36 -16.76
C SER A 267 7.94 -18.52 -16.36
N GLU A 268 8.61 -17.91 -17.34
CA GLU A 268 9.76 -17.05 -17.10
C GLU A 268 9.38 -15.84 -16.25
N LEU A 269 10.30 -15.40 -15.41
CA LEU A 269 10.10 -14.23 -14.56
C LEU A 269 10.59 -12.97 -15.28
N MET A 270 9.71 -12.00 -15.42
CA MET A 270 10.03 -10.65 -15.89
C MET A 270 10.10 -9.65 -14.73
N THR A 271 10.83 -8.56 -14.94
CA THR A 271 10.85 -7.44 -13.99
C THR A 271 9.68 -6.51 -14.29
N ARG A 272 8.83 -6.27 -13.29
CA ARG A 272 7.80 -5.23 -13.31
C ARG A 272 8.44 -3.87 -12.99
N PRO A 273 8.20 -2.81 -13.78
CA PRO A 273 8.62 -1.46 -13.42
C PRO A 273 7.79 -0.90 -12.25
N SER A 274 8.42 -0.06 -11.42
CA SER A 274 7.68 0.77 -10.46
C SER A 274 6.84 1.84 -11.15
N GLY A 275 5.90 2.41 -10.40
CA GLY A 275 5.11 3.53 -10.89
C GLY A 275 5.97 4.77 -11.15
N THR A 276 5.67 5.45 -12.26
CA THR A 276 6.26 6.75 -12.66
C THR A 276 5.15 7.71 -13.07
N LEU A 277 5.29 8.99 -12.79
CA LEU A 277 4.35 9.99 -13.29
C LEU A 277 4.60 10.28 -14.78
N CYS A 278 3.51 10.50 -15.50
CA CYS A 278 3.53 10.96 -16.88
C CYS A 278 2.45 12.03 -17.10
N LYS A 279 2.37 12.58 -18.31
CA LYS A 279 1.40 13.65 -18.65
C LYS A 279 -0.08 13.26 -18.48
N TYR A 280 -0.37 11.96 -18.35
CA TYR A 280 -1.73 11.42 -18.17
C TYR A 280 -2.01 10.88 -16.76
N GLY A 281 -1.04 10.95 -15.84
CA GLY A 281 -1.15 10.41 -14.48
C GLY A 281 -0.11 9.34 -14.18
N LEU A 282 -0.45 8.35 -13.36
CA LEU A 282 0.50 7.31 -12.96
C LEU A 282 0.63 6.22 -14.02
N LYS A 283 1.85 6.04 -14.53
CA LYS A 283 2.23 4.95 -15.43
C LYS A 283 2.53 3.68 -14.63
N ILE A 284 1.80 2.60 -14.91
CA ILE A 284 1.94 1.28 -14.29
C ILE A 284 1.83 0.17 -15.34
N MET A 285 2.20 -1.06 -14.97
CA MET A 285 2.11 -2.24 -15.84
C MET A 285 1.29 -3.33 -15.14
N PHE A 286 0.12 -3.71 -15.66
CA PHE A 286 -0.73 -4.76 -15.07
C PHE A 286 -1.56 -5.44 -16.16
N PRO A 287 -1.97 -6.71 -15.99
CA PRO A 287 -3.00 -7.29 -16.83
C PRO A 287 -4.34 -6.57 -16.67
N GLY A 288 -5.25 -6.81 -17.61
CA GLY A 288 -6.60 -6.26 -17.52
C GLY A 288 -7.61 -6.94 -18.42
N LEU A 289 -8.84 -6.44 -18.37
CA LEU A 289 -9.96 -6.88 -19.20
C LEU A 289 -10.57 -5.66 -19.89
N ARG A 290 -10.63 -5.66 -21.21
CA ARG A 290 -11.32 -4.62 -21.98
C ARG A 290 -12.75 -5.07 -22.26
N LEU A 291 -13.74 -4.31 -21.80
CA LEU A 291 -15.15 -4.70 -21.97
C LEU A 291 -15.63 -4.42 -23.40
N LYS A 292 -16.50 -5.29 -23.91
CA LYS A 292 -17.14 -5.24 -25.22
C LYS A 292 -18.62 -5.61 -25.12
N ASN A 293 -19.38 -5.20 -26.14
CA ASN A 293 -20.78 -5.61 -26.36
C ASN A 293 -21.67 -5.50 -25.10
N ILE A 294 -21.54 -4.40 -24.36
CA ILE A 294 -22.39 -4.11 -23.19
C ILE A 294 -23.83 -3.94 -23.69
N ARG A 295 -24.72 -4.88 -23.34
CA ARG A 295 -26.09 -4.99 -23.89
C ARG A 295 -27.01 -3.83 -23.43
N GLU A 296 -28.03 -3.54 -24.24
CA GLU A 296 -28.91 -2.35 -24.15
C GLU A 296 -29.97 -2.36 -23.03
N ASN A 297 -30.36 -3.51 -22.47
CA ASN A 297 -31.58 -3.55 -21.64
C ASN A 297 -31.30 -3.42 -20.14
N GLY A 298 -31.10 -2.18 -19.69
CA GLY A 298 -31.04 -1.79 -18.27
C GLY A 298 -29.65 -1.41 -17.75
N ARG A 299 -29.58 -0.72 -16.61
CA ARG A 299 -28.31 -0.35 -15.95
C ARG A 299 -27.51 -1.59 -15.61
N MET A 300 -26.20 -1.58 -15.88
CA MET A 300 -25.30 -2.66 -15.46
C MET A 300 -25.38 -2.82 -13.94
N ASN A 301 -25.55 -4.05 -13.48
CA ASN A 301 -25.57 -4.35 -12.06
C ASN A 301 -24.20 -4.08 -11.43
N GLU A 302 -24.16 -3.81 -10.13
CA GLU A 302 -22.92 -3.73 -9.34
C GLU A 302 -22.09 -5.02 -9.39
N PHE A 303 -22.73 -6.12 -9.80
CA PHE A 303 -22.12 -7.40 -10.08
C PHE A 303 -22.44 -7.85 -11.50
N PHE A 304 -21.42 -8.22 -12.26
CA PHE A 304 -21.56 -8.72 -13.63
C PHE A 304 -20.49 -9.76 -13.98
N ILE A 305 -20.73 -10.44 -15.09
CA ILE A 305 -19.89 -11.51 -15.63
C ILE A 305 -19.27 -11.05 -16.94
N ILE A 306 -17.97 -11.29 -17.10
CA ILE A 306 -17.21 -10.95 -18.31
C ILE A 306 -16.79 -12.25 -18.99
N ASP A 307 -17.19 -12.41 -20.24
CA ASP A 307 -16.80 -13.54 -21.08
C ASP A 307 -15.69 -13.13 -22.04
N THR A 308 -14.55 -13.79 -21.91
CA THR A 308 -13.44 -13.68 -22.84
C THR A 308 -13.48 -14.82 -23.86
N PRO A 309 -13.05 -14.58 -25.12
CA PRO A 309 -13.11 -15.60 -26.16
C PRO A 309 -12.43 -16.89 -25.74
N LYS A 310 -13.09 -18.03 -26.00
CA LYS A 310 -12.43 -19.33 -25.90
C LYS A 310 -11.36 -19.40 -26.99
N GLY A 311 -10.17 -19.90 -26.65
CA GLY A 311 -9.22 -20.34 -27.68
C GLY A 311 -9.87 -21.43 -28.56
N ASP A 312 -9.21 -21.77 -29.67
CA ASP A 312 -9.71 -22.79 -30.61
C ASP A 312 -10.32 -24.02 -29.92
N ASP A 313 -11.38 -24.56 -30.52
CA ASP A 313 -12.31 -25.55 -29.97
C ASP A 313 -11.65 -26.90 -29.57
N SER A 314 -10.33 -27.05 -29.78
CA SER A 314 -9.49 -28.13 -29.29
C SER A 314 -9.14 -28.04 -27.79
N ASP A 315 -9.35 -26.88 -27.15
CA ASP A 315 -8.99 -26.60 -25.75
C ASP A 315 -10.10 -26.95 -24.73
N LYS A 316 -10.96 -27.93 -25.02
CA LYS A 316 -12.02 -28.40 -24.10
C LYS A 316 -11.51 -29.21 -22.89
N ILE A 317 -10.26 -29.00 -22.47
CA ILE A 317 -9.63 -29.76 -21.40
C ILE A 317 -9.40 -28.85 -20.18
N GLY A 318 -10.41 -28.75 -19.32
CA GLY A 318 -10.30 -28.26 -17.93
C GLY A 318 -9.72 -26.85 -17.71
N SER A 319 -9.73 -26.40 -16.46
CA SER A 319 -8.95 -25.24 -16.03
C SER A 319 -7.46 -25.57 -16.13
N VAL A 320 -6.75 -24.96 -17.08
CA VAL A 320 -5.29 -25.12 -17.18
C VAL A 320 -4.62 -24.21 -16.14
N PRO A 321 -3.83 -24.74 -15.19
CA PRO A 321 -3.23 -23.94 -14.14
C PRO A 321 -2.46 -22.73 -14.67
N GLY A 322 -2.87 -21.54 -14.22
CA GLY A 322 -2.24 -20.27 -14.55
C GLY A 322 -2.64 -19.62 -15.88
N ARG A 323 -3.42 -20.30 -16.72
CA ARG A 323 -4.11 -19.64 -17.84
C ARG A 323 -5.17 -18.67 -17.29
N PRO A 324 -5.29 -17.46 -17.83
CA PRO A 324 -6.41 -16.57 -17.49
C PRO A 324 -7.75 -17.28 -17.75
N PRO A 325 -8.73 -17.20 -16.83
CA PRO A 325 -10.03 -17.84 -17.01
C PRO A 325 -10.82 -17.19 -18.15
N TYR A 326 -11.73 -17.98 -18.73
CA TYR A 326 -12.61 -17.49 -19.78
C TYR A 326 -13.73 -16.61 -19.24
N THR A 327 -14.22 -16.93 -18.06
CA THR A 327 -15.34 -16.24 -17.43
C THR A 327 -14.89 -15.62 -16.11
N TRP A 328 -15.09 -14.32 -15.99
CA TRP A 328 -14.73 -13.52 -14.82
C TRP A 328 -15.96 -12.98 -14.13
N ARG A 329 -15.90 -12.93 -12.81
CA ARG A 329 -16.83 -12.23 -11.94
C ARG A 329 -16.23 -10.90 -11.54
N ALA A 330 -16.95 -9.80 -11.78
CA ALA A 330 -16.58 -8.47 -11.33
C ALA A 330 -17.65 -7.92 -10.38
N ILE A 331 -17.22 -7.35 -9.26
CA ILE A 331 -18.09 -6.80 -8.20
C ILE A 331 -17.59 -5.41 -7.82
N TYR A 332 -18.46 -4.41 -7.82
CA TYR A 332 -18.17 -3.08 -7.29
C TYR A 332 -17.93 -3.15 -5.78
N SER A 333 -16.84 -2.56 -5.32
CA SER A 333 -16.40 -2.64 -3.93
C SER A 333 -17.21 -1.78 -2.94
N GLN A 334 -18.02 -0.84 -3.44
CA GLN A 334 -18.82 0.10 -2.63
C GLN A 334 -17.97 0.96 -1.67
N ASP A 335 -16.81 1.44 -2.14
CA ASP A 335 -15.95 2.33 -1.36
C ASP A 335 -16.67 3.66 -1.06
N ALA A 336 -16.56 4.15 0.18
CA ALA A 336 -17.36 5.28 0.69
C ALA A 336 -17.20 6.61 -0.07
N TYR A 337 -16.09 6.78 -0.80
CA TYR A 337 -15.77 8.00 -1.55
C TYR A 337 -15.96 7.85 -3.07
N ASP A 338 -16.29 6.66 -3.56
CA ASP A 338 -16.63 6.48 -4.96
C ASP A 338 -18.01 7.13 -5.24
N LYS A 339 -18.25 7.55 -6.48
CA LYS A 339 -19.57 8.11 -6.85
C LYS A 339 -20.64 7.00 -6.74
N PRO A 340 -21.93 7.33 -6.69
CA PRO A 340 -22.98 6.33 -6.81
C PRO A 340 -22.78 5.48 -8.08
N TRP A 341 -22.99 4.17 -7.97
CA TRP A 341 -22.75 3.23 -9.06
C TRP A 341 -23.48 3.65 -10.34
N GLU A 342 -24.68 4.24 -10.23
CA GLU A 342 -25.49 4.73 -11.34
C GLU A 342 -24.77 5.77 -12.22
N GLN A 343 -23.78 6.47 -11.67
CA GLN A 343 -22.99 7.48 -12.40
C GLN A 343 -21.71 6.92 -13.02
N MET A 344 -21.31 5.70 -12.66
CA MET A 344 -20.06 5.06 -13.08
C MET A 344 -20.28 3.77 -13.86
N ALA A 345 -21.47 3.17 -13.73
CA ALA A 345 -21.83 1.91 -14.32
C ALA A 345 -21.59 1.96 -15.84
N PRO A 346 -20.85 0.99 -16.40
CA PRO A 346 -20.64 0.90 -17.82
C PRO A 346 -21.97 0.88 -18.59
N THR A 347 -22.05 1.66 -19.66
CA THR A 347 -23.23 1.73 -20.53
C THR A 347 -22.90 1.23 -21.93
N MET A 348 -23.92 0.97 -22.74
CA MET A 348 -23.73 0.63 -24.16
C MET A 348 -22.95 1.73 -24.91
N ALA A 349 -23.15 3.01 -24.57
CA ALA A 349 -22.44 4.13 -25.18
C ALA A 349 -20.93 4.13 -24.85
N ASP A 350 -20.54 3.52 -23.73
CA ASP A 350 -19.14 3.37 -23.32
C ASP A 350 -18.54 2.01 -23.75
N SER A 351 -19.28 1.19 -24.50
CA SER A 351 -18.83 -0.12 -24.96
C SER A 351 -17.51 0.00 -25.73
N GLY A 352 -16.51 -0.80 -25.35
CA GLY A 352 -15.15 -0.72 -25.90
C GLY A 352 -14.25 0.37 -25.30
N ASN A 353 -14.80 1.31 -24.52
CA ASN A 353 -14.06 2.36 -23.81
C ASN A 353 -14.02 2.12 -22.29
N ILE A 354 -14.43 0.95 -21.82
CA ILE A 354 -14.29 0.55 -20.43
C ILE A 354 -13.32 -0.60 -20.33
N ALA A 355 -12.46 -0.55 -19.32
CA ALA A 355 -11.59 -1.65 -18.98
C ALA A 355 -11.53 -1.84 -17.47
N ILE A 356 -11.02 -2.98 -17.05
CA ILE A 356 -10.70 -3.28 -15.66
C ILE A 356 -9.21 -3.59 -15.60
N ILE A 357 -8.48 -2.86 -14.77
CA ILE A 357 -7.08 -3.16 -14.47
C ILE A 357 -7.07 -4.15 -13.30
N ILE A 358 -6.40 -5.29 -13.46
CA ILE A 358 -6.32 -6.34 -12.43
C ILE A 358 -5.01 -6.16 -11.66
N PHE A 359 -5.11 -5.86 -10.37
CA PHE A 359 -3.98 -5.61 -9.48
C PHE A 359 -3.44 -6.94 -8.94
N SER A 360 -3.08 -7.85 -9.83
CA SER A 360 -2.53 -9.16 -9.50
C SER A 360 -1.69 -9.69 -10.64
N TYR A 361 -0.55 -10.30 -10.28
CA TYR A 361 0.24 -11.16 -11.17
C TYR A 361 0.12 -12.63 -10.78
N SER A 362 -0.73 -12.94 -9.78
CA SER A 362 -0.97 -14.29 -9.34
C SER A 362 -1.66 -15.08 -10.44
N ARG A 363 -1.17 -16.29 -10.67
CA ARG A 363 -1.79 -17.29 -11.55
C ARG A 363 -2.95 -18.04 -10.88
N SER A 364 -3.26 -17.70 -9.63
CA SER A 364 -4.36 -18.26 -8.84
C SER A 364 -5.63 -17.41 -8.98
N TRP A 365 -6.21 -17.42 -10.18
CA TRP A 365 -7.35 -16.59 -10.59
C TRP A 365 -8.67 -16.90 -9.85
N HIS A 366 -8.77 -18.05 -9.18
CA HIS A 366 -9.91 -18.46 -8.37
C HIS A 366 -10.10 -17.61 -7.09
N THR A 367 -9.06 -16.92 -6.64
CA THR A 367 -9.15 -16.06 -5.45
C THR A 367 -9.73 -14.69 -5.81
N ALA A 368 -10.37 -14.03 -4.84
CA ALA A 368 -10.77 -12.64 -5.01
C ALA A 368 -9.52 -11.74 -5.13
N LEU A 369 -9.41 -11.10 -6.29
CA LEU A 369 -8.38 -10.16 -6.67
C LEU A 369 -8.92 -8.74 -6.59
N GLU A 370 -8.03 -7.78 -6.38
CA GLU A 370 -8.36 -6.38 -6.45
C GLU A 370 -8.17 -5.86 -7.88
N GLY A 371 -9.00 -4.89 -8.26
CA GLY A 371 -8.84 -4.16 -9.50
C GLY A 371 -9.50 -2.80 -9.45
N ILE A 372 -9.39 -2.05 -10.53
CA ILE A 372 -10.11 -0.79 -10.71
C ILE A 372 -10.80 -0.79 -12.07
N LEU A 373 -12.05 -0.32 -12.08
CA LEU A 373 -12.77 0.00 -13.30
C LEU A 373 -12.24 1.33 -13.83
N VAL A 374 -11.95 1.38 -15.12
CA VAL A 374 -11.41 2.58 -15.77
C VAL A 374 -12.13 2.87 -17.07
N LYS A 375 -12.20 4.16 -17.40
CA LYS A 375 -12.62 4.62 -18.72
C LYS A 375 -11.38 4.89 -19.58
N VAL A 376 -11.28 4.19 -20.70
CA VAL A 376 -10.24 4.39 -21.70
C VAL A 376 -10.50 5.73 -22.41
N LEU A 377 -9.51 6.61 -22.36
CA LEU A 377 -9.60 7.94 -22.96
C LEU A 377 -9.06 7.94 -24.40
N HIS A 378 -7.90 7.30 -24.62
CA HIS A 378 -7.31 7.05 -25.93
C HIS A 378 -6.09 6.12 -25.81
N GLY A 379 -5.70 5.50 -26.93
CA GLY A 379 -4.45 4.76 -27.04
C GLY A 379 -3.24 5.70 -27.16
N LEU A 380 -2.10 5.23 -26.67
CA LEU A 380 -0.81 5.90 -26.73
C LEU A 380 0.19 5.06 -27.54
N ASP A 381 1.35 5.64 -27.83
CA ASP A 381 2.43 4.95 -28.52
C ASP A 381 2.84 3.67 -27.78
N GLY A 382 3.21 2.64 -28.55
CA GLY A 382 3.62 1.34 -28.02
C GLY A 382 2.50 0.53 -27.36
N GLY A 383 1.22 0.84 -27.64
CA GLY A 383 0.07 0.09 -27.13
C GLY A 383 -0.32 0.42 -25.68
N SER A 384 0.26 1.47 -25.09
CA SER A 384 -0.13 1.94 -23.76
C SER A 384 -1.52 2.61 -23.80
N LEU A 385 -2.24 2.62 -22.68
CA LEU A 385 -3.58 3.23 -22.61
C LEU A 385 -3.61 4.38 -21.61
N ALA A 386 -4.10 5.55 -22.03
CA ALA A 386 -4.49 6.62 -21.11
C ALA A 386 -5.92 6.36 -20.62
N VAL A 387 -6.10 6.30 -19.30
CA VAL A 387 -7.37 5.91 -18.69
C VAL A 387 -7.71 6.83 -17.52
N SER A 388 -9.01 6.98 -17.23
CA SER A 388 -9.49 7.65 -16.02
C SER A 388 -10.00 6.60 -15.04
N ARG A 389 -9.56 6.66 -13.78
CA ARG A 389 -10.12 5.81 -12.72
C ARG A 389 -11.61 6.11 -12.52
N LEU A 390 -12.43 5.07 -12.40
CA LEU A 390 -13.83 5.17 -12.01
C LEU A 390 -14.02 4.73 -10.56
N CYS A 391 -13.82 3.44 -10.27
CA CYS A 391 -14.08 2.85 -8.95
C CYS A 391 -13.23 1.60 -8.71
N ARG A 392 -13.14 1.15 -7.46
CA ARG A 392 -12.46 -0.11 -7.11
C ARG A 392 -13.40 -1.30 -7.31
N MET A 393 -12.85 -2.40 -7.82
CA MET A 393 -13.53 -3.65 -8.15
C MET A 393 -12.89 -4.83 -7.41
N ILE A 394 -13.69 -5.84 -7.12
CA ILE A 394 -13.26 -7.17 -6.71
C ILE A 394 -13.50 -8.12 -7.88
N ILE A 395 -12.49 -8.87 -8.29
CA ILE A 395 -12.49 -9.69 -9.50
C ILE A 395 -12.09 -11.12 -9.15
N SER A 396 -12.76 -12.11 -9.69
CA SER A 396 -12.35 -13.51 -9.54
C SER A 396 -12.79 -14.34 -10.74
N GLU A 397 -12.25 -15.54 -10.88
CA GLU A 397 -12.86 -16.57 -11.70
C GLU A 397 -14.29 -16.88 -11.20
N THR A 398 -15.20 -17.19 -12.12
CA THR A 398 -16.53 -17.71 -11.74
C THR A 398 -16.40 -19.17 -11.29
N PRO A 399 -16.97 -19.56 -10.13
CA PRO A 399 -16.96 -20.96 -9.70
C PRO A 399 -17.66 -21.86 -10.73
N GLU A 400 -17.10 -23.05 -10.98
CA GLU A 400 -17.81 -24.12 -11.68
C GLU A 400 -18.94 -24.65 -10.78
N TYR A 401 -20.12 -24.04 -10.85
CA TYR A 401 -21.31 -24.62 -10.23
C TYR A 401 -21.75 -25.85 -11.03
N GLY A 402 -21.96 -26.98 -10.33
CA GLY A 402 -22.35 -28.27 -10.92
C GLY A 402 -23.70 -28.26 -11.65
N ASP A 403 -24.58 -27.33 -11.28
CA ASP A 403 -25.70 -26.93 -12.11
C ASP A 403 -25.32 -25.61 -12.79
N HIS A 404 -25.39 -25.54 -14.11
CA HIS A 404 -25.05 -24.38 -14.95
C HIS A 404 -25.91 -23.11 -14.69
N SER A 405 -26.14 -22.70 -13.45
CA SER A 405 -26.98 -21.58 -13.03
C SER A 405 -26.46 -20.22 -13.53
N TRP A 406 -25.15 -20.07 -13.70
CA TRP A 406 -24.51 -18.87 -14.28
C TRP A 406 -24.71 -18.73 -15.81
N VAL A 407 -25.08 -19.82 -16.51
CA VAL A 407 -25.60 -19.76 -17.89
C VAL A 407 -26.98 -19.09 -17.91
N ARG A 408 -27.69 -19.00 -16.77
CA ARG A 408 -29.09 -18.53 -16.67
C ARG A 408 -29.26 -17.03 -16.40
N GLU A 409 -28.18 -16.24 -16.27
CA GLU A 409 -28.28 -14.78 -16.17
C GLU A 409 -27.72 -14.02 -17.39
N PRO A 410 -28.20 -14.25 -18.63
CA PRO A 410 -27.74 -13.53 -19.83
C PRO A 410 -27.77 -12.00 -19.73
N SER A 411 -28.60 -11.45 -18.85
CA SER A 411 -28.72 -10.01 -18.60
C SER A 411 -27.55 -9.41 -17.83
N LYS A 412 -26.70 -10.23 -17.18
CA LYS A 412 -25.53 -9.77 -16.43
C LYS A 412 -24.20 -10.04 -17.13
N ARG A 413 -24.23 -10.56 -18.36
CA ARG A 413 -23.03 -10.96 -19.11
C ARG A 413 -22.63 -9.88 -20.10
N VAL A 414 -21.34 -9.60 -20.16
CA VAL A 414 -20.69 -8.76 -21.17
C VAL A 414 -19.51 -9.48 -21.76
N ASP A 415 -19.18 -9.15 -23.00
CA ASP A 415 -17.97 -9.68 -23.62
C ASP A 415 -16.76 -8.90 -23.12
N GLY A 416 -15.57 -9.47 -23.24
CA GLY A 416 -14.35 -8.75 -23.00
C GLY A 416 -13.13 -9.40 -23.64
N ASP A 417 -12.06 -8.62 -23.77
CA ASP A 417 -10.75 -9.13 -24.18
C ASP A 417 -9.79 -9.11 -23.01
N TRP A 418 -8.97 -10.15 -22.92
CA TRP A 418 -7.78 -10.14 -22.07
C TRP A 418 -6.76 -9.13 -22.59
N LEU A 419 -6.20 -8.33 -21.68
CA LEU A 419 -5.03 -7.51 -21.91
C LEU A 419 -3.84 -8.12 -21.18
N PRO A 420 -2.69 -8.26 -21.85
CA PRO A 420 -1.58 -9.05 -21.36
C PRO A 420 -0.97 -8.48 -20.07
N VAL A 421 -0.24 -9.32 -19.34
CA VAL A 421 0.45 -8.98 -18.08
C VAL A 421 1.35 -7.75 -18.21
N HIS A 422 1.93 -7.53 -19.39
CA HIS A 422 2.80 -6.39 -19.69
C HIS A 422 2.07 -5.16 -20.22
N GLN A 423 0.73 -5.11 -20.17
CA GLN A 423 -0.04 -3.94 -20.58
C GLN A 423 0.31 -2.73 -19.71
N ILE A 424 0.61 -1.61 -20.36
CA ILE A 424 0.94 -0.34 -19.69
C ILE A 424 -0.30 0.55 -19.64
N TRP A 425 -0.53 1.13 -18.46
CA TRP A 425 -1.65 2.03 -18.17
C TRP A 425 -1.10 3.35 -17.65
N CYS A 426 -1.63 4.46 -18.15
CA CYS A 426 -1.43 5.78 -17.58
C CYS A 426 -2.76 6.22 -16.98
N VAL A 427 -2.86 6.15 -15.65
CA VAL A 427 -4.11 6.30 -14.92
C VAL A 427 -4.21 7.73 -14.38
N ASP A 428 -5.21 8.48 -14.86
CA ASP A 428 -5.65 9.74 -14.25
C ASP A 428 -6.46 9.47 -12.99
#